data_AF-A0A935MIU3-F1
#
_entry.id   AF-A0A935MIU3-F1
#
_cell.length_a   1.000
_cell.length_b   1.000
_cell.length_c   1.000
_cell.angle_alpha   90.00
_cell.angle_beta   90.00
_cell.angle_gamma   90.00
#
_symmetry.space_group_name_H-M   'P 1'
#
loop_
_entity.id
_entity.type
_entity.pdbx_description
1 polymer ?
#
loop_
_entity_poly.entity_id
_entity_poly.type
_entity_poly.pdbx_seq_one_letter_code
_entity_poly.pdbx_strand_id
1 'polypeptide(L)'
;MPIVFVHGVAVRDPDDPQYAAAQRLTRGADWPMVEAALREHVAPAVRPSAPERVALIRVYWGDLGAQPTEVVEGPPLTLREVESPAALTPDELGEALQRMLFEKLPPAQWPAVVDAVWATVADPAIRAQLAARSPKRQASWLVKQVRARLVETAPELSRAFGQAGADLAAAGRRNIRWAMGGVRRPLEELVPVFVGDVLRYLDGRGVPGAPGPIVQRVLAGLAEARDAECGAGEPLVVLTHSMGGQLVYDALTAYADEVPGGMPRVDLWCASASQIGLFAELGMFVAEGPPSVWGCPPIGWAICGTLGARRTC
;
A
#
# COMPACT_ATOMS: atom_id res chain seq x y z
N MET A 1 -27.43 9.59 8.84
CA MET A 1 -26.07 9.12 9.16
C MET A 1 -25.64 8.21 8.03
N PRO A 2 -24.82 8.71 7.12
CA PRO A 2 -24.22 7.92 6.06
C PRO A 2 -23.02 7.12 6.60
N ILE A 3 -22.71 6.01 5.95
CA ILE A 3 -21.45 5.29 6.13
C ILE A 3 -20.69 5.36 4.81
N VAL A 4 -19.47 5.87 4.85
CA VAL A 4 -18.54 5.85 3.72
C VAL A 4 -17.56 4.70 3.91
N PHE A 5 -17.43 3.84 2.92
CA PHE A 5 -16.42 2.79 2.89
C PHE A 5 -15.39 3.05 1.78
N VAL A 6 -14.12 3.20 2.16
CA VAL A 6 -13.00 3.34 1.22
C VAL A 6 -12.13 2.08 1.26
N HIS A 7 -12.04 1.38 0.13
CA HIS A 7 -11.29 0.14 0.05
C HIS A 7 -9.78 0.35 -0.11
N GLY A 8 -9.00 -0.71 0.08
CA GLY A 8 -7.55 -0.73 -0.08
C GLY A 8 -7.09 -1.04 -1.51
N VAL A 9 -5.79 -1.24 -1.67
CA VAL A 9 -5.18 -1.61 -2.96
C VAL A 9 -5.62 -2.99 -3.45
N ALA A 10 -5.44 -3.26 -4.74
CA ALA A 10 -5.73 -4.54 -5.40
C ALA A 10 -7.19 -5.01 -5.24
N VAL A 11 -8.12 -4.07 -5.04
CA VAL A 11 -9.57 -4.33 -5.16
C VAL A 11 -10.01 -3.93 -6.56
N ARG A 12 -10.76 -4.82 -7.20
CA ARG A 12 -11.27 -4.67 -8.56
C ARG A 12 -12.73 -5.10 -8.59
N ASP A 13 -13.53 -4.47 -9.45
CA ASP A 13 -14.92 -4.88 -9.67
C ASP A 13 -15.01 -6.04 -10.68
N PRO A 14 -16.09 -6.84 -10.68
CA PRO A 14 -16.23 -8.02 -11.54
C PRO A 14 -16.03 -7.78 -13.03
N ASP A 15 -16.35 -6.57 -13.50
CA ASP A 15 -16.21 -6.16 -14.90
C ASP A 15 -14.77 -5.72 -15.26
N ASP A 16 -13.88 -5.61 -14.27
CA ASP A 16 -12.48 -5.23 -14.47
C ASP A 16 -11.66 -6.42 -15.01
N PRO A 17 -10.85 -6.25 -16.07
CA PRO A 17 -10.00 -7.31 -16.60
C PRO A 17 -9.03 -7.92 -15.58
N GLN A 18 -8.64 -7.16 -14.55
CA GLN A 18 -7.79 -7.62 -13.46
C GLN A 18 -8.55 -8.35 -12.35
N TYR A 19 -9.89 -8.38 -12.38
CA TYR A 19 -10.72 -8.94 -11.31
C TYR A 19 -10.32 -10.36 -10.91
N ALA A 20 -10.20 -11.26 -11.89
CA ALA A 20 -9.88 -12.67 -11.62
C ALA A 20 -8.48 -12.84 -10.99
N ALA A 21 -7.52 -12.00 -11.38
CA ALA A 21 -6.20 -11.99 -10.78
C ALA A 21 -6.26 -11.40 -9.36
N ALA A 22 -6.84 -10.21 -9.21
CA ALA A 22 -7.00 -9.51 -7.93
C ALA A 22 -7.76 -10.34 -6.89
N GLN A 23 -8.83 -11.04 -7.28
CA GLN A 23 -9.66 -11.86 -6.39
C GLN A 23 -8.89 -13.07 -5.84
N ARG A 24 -8.08 -13.74 -6.67
CA ARG A 24 -7.22 -14.86 -6.24
C ARG A 24 -6.18 -14.43 -5.21
N LEU A 25 -5.68 -13.20 -5.36
CA LEU A 25 -4.63 -12.62 -4.52
C LEU A 25 -5.16 -12.13 -3.17
N THR A 26 -6.25 -11.38 -3.19
CA THR A 26 -6.73 -10.65 -2.00
C THR A 26 -7.86 -11.34 -1.26
N ARG A 27 -8.35 -12.49 -1.77
CA ARG A 27 -9.67 -13.04 -1.39
C ARG A 27 -10.71 -11.93 -1.37
N GLY A 28 -10.74 -11.15 -2.45
CA GLY A 28 -11.18 -9.75 -2.55
C GLY A 28 -12.27 -9.30 -1.59
N ALA A 29 -12.18 -8.04 -1.16
CA ALA A 29 -13.29 -7.37 -0.49
C ALA A 29 -14.47 -7.30 -1.46
N ASP A 30 -15.28 -8.35 -1.47
CA ASP A 30 -16.50 -8.43 -2.26
C ASP A 30 -17.48 -7.43 -1.68
N TRP A 31 -17.76 -6.37 -2.43
CA TRP A 31 -18.59 -5.27 -1.94
C TRP A 31 -19.94 -5.76 -1.40
N PRO A 32 -20.68 -6.65 -2.07
CA PRO A 32 -21.87 -7.31 -1.51
C PRO A 32 -21.68 -7.88 -0.09
N MET A 33 -20.55 -8.53 0.20
CA MET A 33 -20.26 -9.07 1.54
C MET A 33 -19.98 -7.96 2.55
N VAL A 34 -19.22 -6.94 2.16
CA VAL A 34 -18.95 -5.77 3.00
C VAL A 34 -20.25 -5.03 3.31
N GLU A 35 -21.06 -4.77 2.29
CA GLU A 35 -22.36 -4.13 2.41
C GLU A 35 -23.28 -4.91 3.34
N ALA A 36 -23.38 -6.24 3.17
CA ALA A 36 -24.16 -7.09 4.07
C ALA A 36 -23.68 -7.00 5.52
N ALA A 37 -22.36 -7.04 5.76
CA ALA A 37 -21.80 -6.90 7.10
C ALA A 37 -22.04 -5.51 7.71
N LEU A 38 -21.98 -4.45 6.90
CA LEU A 38 -22.31 -3.09 7.34
C LEU A 38 -23.79 -2.97 7.71
N ARG A 39 -24.67 -3.56 6.91
CA ARG A 39 -26.12 -3.62 7.19
C ARG A 39 -26.43 -4.39 8.46
N GLU A 40 -25.74 -5.51 8.69
CA GLU A 40 -25.97 -6.37 9.85
C GLU A 40 -25.40 -5.80 11.15
N HIS A 41 -24.19 -5.23 11.10
CA HIS A 41 -23.44 -4.92 12.32
C HIS A 41 -23.27 -3.43 12.61
N VAL A 42 -23.18 -2.58 11.57
CA VAL A 42 -22.85 -1.15 11.74
C VAL A 42 -24.10 -0.27 11.66
N ALA A 43 -24.95 -0.49 10.65
CA ALA A 43 -26.17 0.29 10.47
C ALA A 43 -27.10 0.27 11.70
N PRO A 44 -27.27 -0.84 12.45
CA PRO A 44 -28.09 -0.85 13.67
C PRO A 44 -27.48 -0.05 14.82
N ALA A 45 -26.15 0.05 14.89
CA ALA A 45 -25.47 0.86 15.89
C ALA A 45 -25.54 2.35 15.56
N VAL A 46 -25.44 2.68 14.27
CA VAL A 46 -25.46 4.06 13.77
C VAL A 46 -26.89 4.62 13.78
N ARG A 47 -27.89 3.88 13.29
CA ARG A 47 -29.29 4.32 13.27
C ARG A 47 -30.24 3.25 13.81
N PRO A 48 -30.32 3.08 15.14
CA PRO A 48 -31.11 2.00 15.75
C PRO A 48 -32.59 1.98 15.37
N SER A 49 -33.19 3.15 15.12
CA SER A 49 -34.61 3.28 14.82
C SER A 49 -35.00 3.01 13.37
N ALA A 50 -34.02 3.01 12.44
CA ALA A 50 -34.24 2.73 11.01
C ALA A 50 -32.91 2.34 10.32
N PRO A 51 -32.30 1.20 10.67
CA PRO A 51 -30.98 0.78 10.13
C PRO A 51 -30.97 0.64 8.60
N GLU A 52 -32.09 0.24 8.02
CA GLU A 52 -32.30 0.09 6.58
C GLU A 52 -32.18 1.41 5.81
N ARG A 53 -32.42 2.54 6.49
CA ARG A 53 -32.33 3.88 5.90
C ARG A 53 -30.94 4.51 6.02
N VAL A 54 -29.93 3.77 6.47
CA VAL A 54 -28.54 4.24 6.46
C VAL A 54 -28.05 4.26 5.00
N ALA A 55 -27.56 5.39 4.53
CA ALA A 55 -26.90 5.47 3.23
C ALA A 55 -25.52 4.80 3.32
N LEU A 56 -25.21 3.90 2.38
CA LEU A 56 -23.89 3.26 2.28
C LEU A 56 -23.23 3.75 1.00
N ILE A 57 -22.15 4.51 1.14
CA ILE A 57 -21.39 5.06 0.02
C ILE A 57 -20.11 4.25 -0.11
N ARG A 58 -19.95 3.55 -1.23
CA ARG A 58 -18.71 2.85 -1.58
C ARG A 58 -17.84 3.79 -2.41
N VAL A 59 -16.66 4.12 -1.89
CA VAL A 59 -15.63 4.80 -2.68
C VAL A 59 -14.77 3.75 -3.36
N TYR A 60 -15.11 3.46 -4.62
CA TYR A 60 -14.31 2.61 -5.49
C TYR A 60 -13.30 3.42 -6.29
N TRP A 61 -12.03 3.02 -6.22
CA TRP A 61 -10.92 3.62 -6.97
C TRP A 61 -10.04 2.58 -7.70
N GLY A 62 -10.42 1.30 -7.65
CA GLY A 62 -9.63 0.22 -8.25
C GLY A 62 -9.42 0.36 -9.76
N ASP A 63 -10.35 1.01 -10.46
CA ASP A 63 -10.26 1.39 -11.88
C ASP A 63 -9.12 2.38 -12.17
N LEU A 64 -8.78 3.23 -11.20
CA LEU A 64 -7.71 4.20 -11.30
C LEU A 64 -6.35 3.65 -10.84
N GLY A 65 -6.33 2.44 -10.31
CA GLY A 65 -5.12 1.73 -9.90
C GLY A 65 -4.21 1.37 -11.07
N ALA A 66 -3.13 0.65 -10.79
CA ALA A 66 -2.21 0.17 -11.82
C ALA A 66 -2.92 -0.78 -12.80
N GLN A 67 -2.76 -0.53 -14.11
CA GLN A 67 -3.41 -1.26 -15.20
C GLN A 67 -2.42 -2.20 -15.93
N PRO A 68 -2.84 -3.36 -16.48
CA PRO A 68 -1.93 -4.35 -17.05
C PRO A 68 -1.34 -3.92 -18.40
N THR A 69 -2.03 -3.02 -19.11
CA THR A 69 -1.63 -2.53 -20.43
C THR A 69 -0.40 -1.62 -20.42
N GLU A 70 0.11 -1.27 -19.23
CA GLU A 70 1.38 -0.55 -19.07
C GLU A 70 2.58 -1.49 -18.88
N VAL A 71 2.36 -2.81 -18.88
CA VAL A 71 3.42 -3.81 -18.88
C VAL A 71 3.99 -3.92 -20.30
N VAL A 72 5.25 -3.50 -20.46
CA VAL A 72 6.08 -3.78 -21.64
C VAL A 72 5.88 -5.23 -22.08
N GLU A 73 5.47 -5.45 -23.34
CA GLU A 73 5.21 -6.79 -23.88
C GLU A 73 6.43 -7.72 -23.72
N GLY A 74 6.26 -8.79 -22.94
CA GLY A 74 7.25 -9.86 -22.77
C GLY A 74 7.17 -10.50 -21.38
N PRO A 75 7.56 -11.78 -21.22
CA PRO A 75 7.73 -12.35 -19.89
C PRO A 75 8.74 -11.49 -19.11
N PRO A 76 8.46 -11.15 -17.84
CA PRO A 76 9.33 -10.27 -17.07
C PRO A 76 10.75 -10.83 -16.97
N LEU A 77 11.75 -10.07 -17.43
CA LEU A 77 13.16 -10.46 -17.35
C LEU A 77 13.57 -10.62 -15.87
N THR A 78 14.09 -11.79 -15.50
CA THR A 78 14.81 -11.95 -14.23
C THR A 78 16.30 -11.79 -14.50
N LEU A 79 17.03 -11.08 -13.62
CA LEU A 79 18.48 -10.86 -13.81
C LEU A 79 19.27 -12.18 -13.94
N ARG A 80 18.73 -13.30 -13.44
CA ARG A 80 19.32 -14.64 -13.55
C ARG A 80 19.29 -15.22 -14.96
N GLU A 81 18.32 -14.80 -15.77
CA GLU A 81 18.10 -15.28 -17.15
C GLU A 81 18.79 -14.39 -18.18
N VAL A 82 19.29 -13.22 -17.75
CA VAL A 82 20.00 -12.27 -18.61
C VAL A 82 21.47 -12.68 -18.75
N GLU A 83 21.88 -13.07 -19.95
CA GLU A 83 23.26 -13.48 -20.22
C GLU A 83 24.27 -12.34 -19.97
N SER A 84 23.90 -11.11 -20.30
CA SER A 84 24.76 -9.93 -20.16
C SER A 84 23.99 -8.71 -19.60
N PRO A 85 23.89 -8.58 -18.27
CA PRO A 85 23.26 -7.42 -17.60
C PRO A 85 23.76 -6.04 -18.08
N ALA A 86 25.01 -5.93 -18.52
CA ALA A 86 25.54 -4.67 -19.06
C ALA A 86 24.86 -4.20 -20.36
N ALA A 87 24.19 -5.10 -21.09
CA ALA A 87 23.49 -4.79 -22.33
C ALA A 87 22.10 -4.19 -22.09
N LEU A 88 21.56 -4.30 -20.87
CA LEU A 88 20.26 -3.74 -20.52
C LEU A 88 20.32 -2.22 -20.37
N THR A 89 19.20 -1.56 -20.69
CA THR A 89 18.98 -0.17 -20.31
C THR A 89 19.00 -0.02 -18.78
N PRO A 90 19.21 1.19 -18.24
CA PRO A 90 19.15 1.43 -16.79
C PRO A 90 17.84 0.95 -16.17
N ASP A 91 16.73 1.16 -16.87
CA ASP A 91 15.38 0.83 -16.41
C ASP A 91 15.16 -0.68 -16.39
N GLU A 92 15.47 -1.39 -17.49
CA GLU A 92 15.39 -2.85 -17.55
C GLU A 92 16.30 -3.52 -16.50
N LEU A 93 17.48 -2.95 -16.27
CA LEU A 93 18.44 -3.46 -15.29
C LEU A 93 17.95 -3.23 -13.85
N GLY A 94 17.34 -2.07 -13.58
CA GLY A 94 16.75 -1.72 -12.29
C GLY A 94 15.60 -2.65 -11.94
N GLU A 95 14.67 -2.83 -12.88
CA GLU A 95 13.51 -3.72 -12.74
C GLU A 95 13.94 -5.19 -12.51
N ALA A 96 14.87 -5.70 -13.31
CA ALA A 96 15.38 -7.06 -13.18
C ALA A 96 16.08 -7.30 -11.82
N LEU A 97 16.78 -6.29 -11.30
CA LEU A 97 17.43 -6.32 -9.99
C LEU A 97 16.42 -6.29 -8.84
N GLN A 98 15.43 -5.40 -8.89
CA GLN A 98 14.41 -5.27 -7.84
C GLN A 98 13.62 -6.57 -7.71
N ARG A 99 13.14 -7.13 -8.82
CA ARG A 99 12.38 -8.38 -8.82
C ARG A 99 13.15 -9.52 -8.15
N MET A 100 14.42 -9.70 -8.53
CA MET A 100 15.29 -10.72 -7.92
C MET A 100 15.54 -10.49 -6.42
N LEU A 101 15.57 -9.24 -5.95
CA LEU A 101 15.78 -8.91 -4.53
C LEU A 101 14.49 -9.03 -3.72
N PHE A 102 13.35 -8.63 -4.26
CA PHE A 102 12.05 -8.78 -3.61
C PHE A 102 11.69 -10.25 -3.36
N GLU A 103 12.06 -11.18 -4.26
CA GLU A 103 11.94 -12.63 -4.02
C GLU A 103 12.64 -13.11 -2.75
N LYS A 104 13.68 -12.40 -2.30
CA LYS A 104 14.58 -12.85 -1.23
C LYS A 104 14.41 -12.08 0.06
N LEU A 105 13.64 -10.98 0.05
CA LEU A 105 13.64 -9.99 1.12
C LEU A 105 12.25 -9.65 1.63
N PRO A 106 12.13 -9.40 2.94
CA PRO A 106 10.85 -9.01 3.53
C PRO A 106 10.40 -7.63 3.01
N PRO A 107 9.09 -7.39 2.84
CA PRO A 107 8.55 -6.12 2.34
C PRO A 107 8.99 -4.87 3.11
N ALA A 108 9.23 -4.99 4.40
CA ALA A 108 9.75 -3.91 5.24
C ALA A 108 11.10 -3.34 4.75
N GLN A 109 11.83 -4.07 3.91
CA GLN A 109 13.12 -3.67 3.36
C GLN A 109 13.01 -3.13 1.92
N TRP A 110 11.84 -3.23 1.28
CA TRP A 110 11.70 -2.89 -0.14
C TRP A 110 11.96 -1.42 -0.47
N PRO A 111 11.51 -0.43 0.32
CA PRO A 111 11.80 0.97 0.01
C PRO A 111 13.31 1.25 -0.10
N ALA A 112 14.08 0.82 0.90
CA ALA A 112 15.55 0.95 0.89
C ALA A 112 16.20 0.18 -0.28
N VAL A 113 15.64 -0.97 -0.67
CA VAL A 113 16.11 -1.75 -1.83
C VAL A 113 15.82 -1.03 -3.14
N VAL A 114 14.65 -0.41 -3.28
CA VAL A 114 14.29 0.39 -4.46
C VAL A 114 15.29 1.53 -4.63
N ASP A 115 15.53 2.31 -3.58
CA ASP A 115 16.47 3.43 -3.58
C ASP A 115 17.89 2.98 -3.91
N ALA A 116 18.37 1.92 -3.25
CA ALA A 116 19.71 1.41 -3.47
C ALA A 116 19.89 0.83 -4.88
N VAL A 117 18.88 0.15 -5.44
CA VAL A 117 18.92 -0.36 -6.81
C VAL A 117 18.96 0.79 -7.80
N TRP A 118 18.03 1.74 -7.71
CA TRP A 118 17.93 2.84 -8.68
C TRP A 118 19.15 3.75 -8.62
N ALA A 119 19.67 4.05 -7.43
CA ALA A 119 20.92 4.79 -7.29
C ALA A 119 22.11 4.02 -7.91
N THR A 120 22.13 2.68 -7.81
CA THR A 120 23.20 1.83 -8.36
C THR A 120 23.16 1.73 -9.89
N VAL A 121 21.99 1.58 -10.49
CA VAL A 121 21.87 1.49 -11.95
C VAL A 121 22.00 2.85 -12.64
N ALA A 122 21.66 3.93 -11.96
CA ALA A 122 21.84 5.29 -12.45
C ALA A 122 23.31 5.78 -12.39
N ASP A 123 24.17 5.10 -11.61
CA ASP A 123 25.57 5.51 -11.43
C ASP A 123 26.42 5.18 -12.69
N PRO A 124 26.94 6.21 -13.40
CA PRO A 124 27.71 6.01 -14.63
C PRO A 124 29.01 5.24 -14.43
N ALA A 125 29.65 5.39 -13.27
CA ALA A 125 30.90 4.69 -12.94
C ALA A 125 30.63 3.20 -12.68
N ILE A 126 29.53 2.88 -12.00
CA ILE A 126 29.08 1.49 -11.81
C ILE A 126 28.72 0.85 -13.14
N ARG A 127 28.04 1.57 -14.04
CA ARG A 127 27.70 1.09 -15.40
C ARG A 127 28.96 0.79 -16.22
N ALA A 128 29.96 1.67 -16.19
CA ALA A 128 31.24 1.44 -16.88
C ALA A 128 31.98 0.21 -16.32
N GLN A 129 32.01 0.06 -14.99
CA GLN A 129 32.61 -1.11 -14.34
C GLN A 129 31.85 -2.41 -14.60
N LEU A 130 30.53 -2.35 -14.75
CA LEU A 130 29.69 -3.48 -15.14
C LEU A 130 30.03 -3.97 -16.55
N ALA A 131 30.14 -3.04 -17.51
CA ALA A 131 30.46 -3.34 -18.91
C ALA A 131 31.87 -3.92 -19.08
N ALA A 132 32.84 -3.49 -18.25
CA ALA A 132 34.20 -4.03 -18.28
C ALA A 132 34.34 -5.47 -17.74
N ARG A 133 33.27 -6.04 -17.16
CA ARG A 133 33.29 -7.38 -16.56
C ARG A 133 32.82 -8.44 -17.53
N SER A 134 33.36 -9.65 -17.36
CA SER A 134 32.86 -10.82 -18.08
C SER A 134 31.38 -11.06 -17.76
N PRO A 135 30.54 -11.43 -18.75
CA PRO A 135 29.09 -11.56 -18.57
C PRO A 135 28.69 -12.45 -17.37
N LYS A 136 29.39 -13.59 -17.21
CA LYS A 136 29.21 -14.53 -16.09
C LYS A 136 29.40 -13.93 -14.68
N ARG A 137 30.06 -12.77 -14.56
CA ARG A 137 30.35 -12.09 -13.28
C ARG A 137 29.55 -10.81 -13.07
N GLN A 138 28.78 -10.36 -14.07
CA GLN A 138 28.09 -9.08 -14.02
C GLN A 138 26.99 -9.09 -12.96
N ALA A 139 26.07 -10.06 -12.98
CA ALA A 139 24.95 -10.13 -12.04
C ALA A 139 25.40 -10.21 -10.57
N SER A 140 26.36 -11.10 -10.25
CA SER A 140 26.85 -11.27 -8.89
C SER A 140 27.61 -10.05 -8.37
N TRP A 141 28.35 -9.38 -9.25
CA TRP A 141 29.03 -8.14 -8.89
C TRP A 141 28.06 -6.99 -8.66
N LEU A 142 27.03 -6.86 -9.50
CA LEU A 142 26.04 -5.79 -9.40
C LEU A 142 25.22 -5.91 -8.11
N VAL A 143 24.81 -7.13 -7.74
CA VAL A 143 24.19 -7.41 -6.44
C VAL A 143 25.09 -7.00 -5.27
N LYS A 144 26.40 -7.17 -5.41
CA LYS A 144 27.36 -6.73 -4.38
C LYS A 144 27.38 -5.21 -4.24
N GLN A 145 27.24 -4.45 -5.34
CA GLN A 145 27.18 -2.99 -5.31
C GLN A 145 25.89 -2.49 -4.64
N VAL A 146 24.74 -3.07 -5.01
CA VAL A 146 23.46 -2.74 -4.36
C VAL A 146 23.52 -3.01 -2.86
N ARG A 147 24.12 -4.14 -2.45
CA ARG A 147 24.32 -4.46 -1.03
C ARG A 147 25.25 -3.48 -0.31
N ALA A 148 26.34 -3.07 -0.95
CA ALA A 148 27.24 -2.08 -0.36
C ALA A 148 26.51 -0.76 -0.11
N ARG A 149 25.69 -0.33 -1.08
CA ARG A 149 24.88 0.88 -0.97
C ARG A 149 23.79 0.78 0.10
N LEU A 150 23.13 -0.38 0.21
CA LEU A 150 22.17 -0.65 1.29
C LEU A 150 22.81 -0.57 2.68
N VAL A 151 24.06 -1.02 2.83
CA VAL A 151 24.80 -0.93 4.10
C VAL A 151 25.11 0.53 4.45
N GLU A 152 25.38 1.36 3.45
CA GLU A 152 25.64 2.80 3.62
C GLU A 152 24.37 3.59 3.93
N THR A 153 23.25 3.26 3.30
CA THR A 153 21.99 4.03 3.42
C THR A 153 21.05 3.54 4.52
N ALA A 154 21.13 2.27 4.91
CA ALA A 154 20.24 1.66 5.91
C ALA A 154 20.96 0.56 6.74
N PRO A 155 21.94 0.91 7.58
CA PRO A 155 22.81 -0.04 8.28
C PRO A 155 22.08 -1.00 9.22
N GLU A 156 20.96 -0.58 9.81
CA GLU A 156 20.06 -1.38 10.63
C GLU A 156 19.38 -2.55 9.88
N LEU A 157 19.11 -2.38 8.58
CA LEU A 157 18.51 -3.43 7.74
C LEU A 157 19.53 -4.50 7.33
N SER A 158 20.82 -4.16 7.26
CA SER A 158 21.89 -5.10 6.90
C SER A 158 22.13 -6.20 7.95
N ARG A 159 21.83 -5.95 9.24
CA ARG A 159 21.97 -6.97 10.29
C ARG A 159 20.98 -8.13 10.10
N ALA A 160 19.74 -7.84 9.71
CA ALA A 160 18.72 -8.85 9.40
C ALA A 160 19.08 -9.71 8.17
N PHE A 161 19.78 -9.12 7.20
CA PHE A 161 20.26 -9.79 5.98
C PHE A 161 21.37 -10.83 6.26
N GLY A 162 22.26 -10.54 7.22
CA GLY A 162 23.36 -11.43 7.61
C GLY A 162 22.90 -12.67 8.36
N GLN A 163 21.94 -12.52 9.28
CA GLN A 163 21.34 -13.64 10.02
C GLN A 163 20.56 -14.59 9.10
N ALA A 164 19.71 -14.05 8.22
CA ALA A 164 18.93 -14.88 7.30
C ALA A 164 19.80 -15.69 6.32
N GLY A 165 20.93 -15.14 5.88
CA GLY A 165 21.89 -15.85 5.01
C GLY A 165 22.67 -16.97 5.72
N ALA A 166 23.03 -16.76 6.99
CA ALA A 166 23.70 -17.77 7.81
C ALA A 166 22.74 -18.93 8.16
N ASP A 167 21.47 -18.63 8.46
CA ASP A 167 20.45 -19.61 8.79
C ASP A 167 20.06 -20.47 7.57
N LEU A 168 20.02 -19.89 6.37
CA LEU A 168 19.81 -20.61 5.11
C LEU A 168 20.98 -21.54 4.75
N ALA A 169 22.22 -21.14 5.04
CA ALA A 169 23.41 -21.96 4.84
C ALA A 169 23.47 -23.13 5.85
N ALA A 170 23.03 -22.90 7.09
CA ALA A 170 22.93 -23.93 8.14
C ALA A 170 21.79 -24.92 7.90
N ALA A 171 20.66 -24.46 7.34
CA ALA A 171 19.49 -25.29 7.03
C ALA A 171 19.66 -26.19 5.79
N GLY A 172 20.72 -26.00 5.01
CA GLY A 172 20.97 -26.67 3.73
C GLY A 172 21.27 -28.17 3.76
N ARG A 173 21.07 -28.90 4.87
CA ARG A 173 21.31 -30.36 4.88
C ARG A 173 20.20 -31.25 5.42
N ARG A 174 19.26 -30.77 6.26
CA ARG A 174 18.23 -31.65 6.83
C ARG A 174 16.96 -30.86 7.10
N ASN A 175 15.86 -31.22 6.44
CA ASN A 175 14.45 -30.90 6.78
C ASN A 175 13.75 -29.68 6.13
N ILE A 176 14.06 -29.30 4.88
CA ILE A 176 13.26 -28.32 4.10
C ILE A 176 12.09 -29.01 3.38
N ARG A 177 11.17 -29.66 4.11
CA ARG A 177 9.92 -30.13 3.49
C ARG A 177 8.67 -30.00 4.37
N TRP A 178 8.82 -29.72 5.65
CA TRP A 178 7.68 -29.64 6.58
C TRP A 178 7.47 -28.29 7.28
N ALA A 179 8.46 -27.39 7.26
CA ALA A 179 8.34 -26.09 7.94
C ALA A 179 7.81 -24.93 7.07
N MET A 180 7.59 -25.15 5.76
CA MET A 180 7.11 -24.10 4.84
C MET A 180 5.65 -24.24 4.39
N GLY A 181 4.88 -25.15 5.01
CA GLY A 181 3.47 -25.38 4.63
C GLY A 181 2.46 -24.40 5.23
N GLY A 182 2.82 -23.64 6.28
CA GLY A 182 1.81 -22.98 7.12
C GLY A 182 1.53 -21.49 6.86
N VAL A 183 2.48 -20.70 6.35
CA VAL A 183 2.36 -19.21 6.38
C VAL A 183 2.87 -18.51 5.12
N ARG A 184 3.50 -19.20 4.15
CA ARG A 184 4.21 -18.54 3.03
C ARG A 184 3.44 -18.38 1.71
N ARG A 185 2.20 -18.85 1.61
CA ARG A 185 1.49 -18.93 0.32
C ARG A 185 0.58 -17.79 -0.14
N PRO A 186 0.29 -16.69 0.61
CA PRO A 186 -0.51 -15.62 0.01
C PRO A 186 0.29 -14.41 -0.49
N LEU A 187 1.62 -14.28 -0.30
CA LEU A 187 2.31 -13.00 -0.58
C LEU A 187 3.09 -12.93 -1.91
N GLU A 188 3.49 -14.05 -2.52
CA GLU A 188 4.42 -14.07 -3.66
C GLU A 188 3.76 -13.66 -5.00
N GLU A 189 2.45 -13.84 -5.16
CA GLU A 189 1.71 -13.38 -6.33
C GLU A 189 1.09 -11.97 -6.11
N LEU A 190 1.18 -11.45 -4.87
CA LEU A 190 0.41 -10.29 -4.37
C LEU A 190 1.08 -8.94 -4.64
N VAL A 191 2.32 -8.94 -5.14
CA VAL A 191 3.23 -7.78 -5.11
C VAL A 191 2.99 -6.75 -6.23
N PRO A 192 2.81 -7.12 -7.52
CA PRO A 192 2.85 -6.12 -8.59
C PRO A 192 1.67 -5.15 -8.60
N VAL A 193 0.43 -5.65 -8.49
CA VAL A 193 -0.78 -4.81 -8.49
C VAL A 193 -0.89 -4.01 -7.19
N PHE A 194 -0.54 -4.63 -6.05
CA PHE A 194 -0.52 -3.97 -4.76
C PHE A 194 0.45 -2.79 -4.73
N VAL A 195 1.72 -3.02 -5.12
CA VAL A 195 2.75 -1.98 -5.17
C VAL A 195 2.43 -0.96 -6.26
N GLY A 196 1.95 -1.41 -7.42
CA GLY A 196 1.53 -0.55 -8.52
C GLY A 196 0.45 0.44 -8.10
N ASP A 197 -0.59 -0.01 -7.39
CA ASP A 197 -1.65 0.86 -6.88
C ASP A 197 -1.12 1.90 -5.87
N VAL A 198 -0.17 1.51 -5.00
CA VAL A 198 0.48 2.45 -4.06
C VAL A 198 1.27 3.52 -4.82
N LEU A 199 2.11 3.10 -5.77
CA LEU A 199 2.91 4.03 -6.58
C LEU A 199 2.02 4.95 -7.41
N ARG A 200 0.97 4.40 -8.03
CA ARG A 200 0.01 5.17 -8.84
C ARG A 200 -0.66 6.27 -8.02
N TYR A 201 -1.01 5.96 -6.77
CA TYR A 201 -1.54 6.96 -5.86
C TYR A 201 -0.48 7.99 -5.47
N LEU A 202 0.70 7.59 -5.02
CA LEU A 202 1.73 8.53 -4.56
C LEU A 202 2.20 9.49 -5.65
N ASP A 203 2.36 8.99 -6.88
CA ASP A 203 2.74 9.77 -8.06
C ASP A 203 1.56 10.62 -8.57
N GLY A 204 0.35 10.06 -8.54
CA GLY A 204 -0.84 10.66 -9.15
C GLY A 204 -1.76 11.44 -8.22
N ARG A 205 -1.47 11.56 -6.92
CA ARG A 205 -2.36 12.22 -5.93
C ARG A 205 -2.46 13.73 -6.08
N GLY A 206 -1.53 14.37 -6.78
CA GLY A 206 -1.52 15.82 -6.98
C GLY A 206 -1.05 16.59 -5.74
N VAL A 207 -1.46 17.86 -5.67
CA VAL A 207 -1.14 18.82 -4.60
C VAL A 207 -2.39 19.60 -4.20
N PRO A 208 -2.48 20.22 -3.01
CA PRO A 208 -3.61 21.06 -2.63
C PRO A 208 -3.88 22.13 -3.70
N GLY A 209 -5.16 22.35 -4.03
CA GLY A 209 -5.64 23.16 -5.15
C GLY A 209 -5.67 22.43 -6.51
N ALA A 210 -4.98 21.30 -6.64
CA ALA A 210 -4.98 20.46 -7.84
C ALA A 210 -4.93 18.95 -7.46
N PRO A 211 -5.99 18.43 -6.79
CA PRO A 211 -6.04 17.03 -6.39
C PRO A 211 -6.07 16.12 -7.61
N GLY A 212 -5.39 14.98 -7.53
CA GLY A 212 -5.36 13.98 -8.57
C GLY A 212 -6.62 13.09 -8.61
N PRO A 213 -6.78 12.23 -9.63
CA PRO A 213 -8.03 11.51 -9.89
C PRO A 213 -8.50 10.62 -8.74
N ILE A 214 -7.59 9.91 -8.06
CA ILE A 214 -7.93 9.05 -6.92
C ILE A 214 -8.39 9.91 -5.73
N VAL A 215 -7.71 11.03 -5.47
CA VAL A 215 -8.12 11.96 -4.40
C VAL A 215 -9.49 12.55 -4.72
N GLN A 216 -9.71 13.04 -5.95
CA GLN A 216 -11.01 13.56 -6.39
C GLN A 216 -12.14 12.55 -6.19
N ARG A 217 -11.89 11.25 -6.44
CA ARG A 217 -12.85 10.16 -6.18
C ARG A 217 -13.26 10.09 -4.71
N VAL A 218 -12.29 10.18 -3.81
CA VAL A 218 -12.50 10.15 -2.36
C VAL A 218 -13.27 11.39 -1.91
N LEU A 219 -12.88 12.59 -2.37
CA LEU A 219 -13.55 13.85 -2.05
C LEU A 219 -15.01 13.85 -2.54
N ALA A 220 -15.27 13.31 -3.73
CA ALA A 220 -16.62 13.17 -4.27
C ALA A 220 -17.49 12.23 -3.42
N GLY A 221 -16.94 11.10 -2.96
CA GLY A 221 -17.67 10.18 -2.07
C GLY A 221 -17.98 10.79 -0.69
N LEU A 222 -17.09 11.62 -0.15
CA LEU A 222 -17.36 12.38 1.08
C LEU A 222 -18.46 13.43 0.85
N ALA A 223 -18.44 14.13 -0.28
CA ALA A 223 -19.49 15.07 -0.66
C ALA A 223 -20.86 14.37 -0.87
N GLU A 224 -20.87 13.21 -1.53
CA GLU A 224 -22.08 12.40 -1.70
C GLU A 224 -22.66 11.97 -0.34
N ALA A 225 -21.80 11.57 0.60
CA ALA A 225 -22.22 11.20 1.94
C ALA A 225 -22.88 12.36 2.68
N ARG A 226 -22.27 13.56 2.62
CA ARG A 226 -22.87 14.79 3.15
C ARG A 226 -24.26 15.02 2.56
N ASP A 227 -24.39 14.92 1.25
CA ASP A 227 -25.64 15.23 0.55
C ASP A 227 -26.72 14.15 0.79
N ALA A 228 -26.30 12.93 1.15
CA ALA A 228 -27.18 11.84 1.57
C ALA A 228 -27.68 11.99 3.03
N GLU A 229 -27.13 12.93 3.81
CA GLU A 229 -27.65 13.25 5.14
C GLU A 229 -29.10 13.76 5.03
N CYS A 230 -30.04 12.97 5.55
CA CYS A 230 -31.46 13.30 5.52
C CYS A 230 -31.88 14.34 6.59
N GLY A 231 -30.91 14.95 7.27
CA GLY A 231 -31.11 15.98 8.30
C GLY A 231 -29.81 16.74 8.56
N ALA A 232 -29.90 18.04 8.82
CA ALA A 232 -28.72 18.86 9.09
C ALA A 232 -27.99 18.37 10.36
N GLY A 233 -26.73 17.95 10.21
CA GLY A 233 -25.86 17.56 11.33
C GLY A 233 -25.99 16.10 11.77
N GLU A 234 -26.45 15.20 10.89
CA GLU A 234 -26.39 13.76 11.16
C GLU A 234 -24.93 13.27 11.07
N PRO A 235 -24.41 12.50 12.05
CA PRO A 235 -23.00 12.16 12.05
C PRO A 235 -22.59 11.26 10.88
N LEU A 236 -21.41 11.53 10.33
CA LEU A 236 -20.78 10.75 9.26
C LEU A 236 -19.79 9.74 9.85
N VAL A 237 -19.96 8.47 9.46
CA VAL A 237 -19.02 7.39 9.79
C VAL A 237 -18.21 7.03 8.56
N VAL A 238 -16.88 7.08 8.68
CA VAL A 238 -15.94 6.68 7.64
C VAL A 238 -15.23 5.39 8.07
N LEU A 239 -15.31 4.37 7.24
CA LEU A 239 -14.64 3.09 7.43
C LEU A 239 -13.64 2.89 6.31
N THR A 240 -12.40 2.56 6.65
CA THR A 240 -11.35 2.35 5.66
C THR A 240 -10.66 1.02 5.86
N HIS A 241 -10.23 0.40 4.76
CA HIS A 241 -9.41 -0.80 4.79
C HIS A 241 -8.07 -0.57 4.08
N SER A 242 -6.97 -1.03 4.67
CA SER A 242 -5.62 -0.94 4.08
C SER A 242 -5.33 0.48 3.57
N MET A 243 -4.94 0.66 2.30
CA MET A 243 -4.59 1.97 1.73
C MET A 243 -5.73 3.00 1.76
N GLY A 244 -6.99 2.55 1.89
CA GLY A 244 -8.12 3.48 2.04
C GLY A 244 -7.95 4.43 3.23
N GLY A 245 -7.20 4.02 4.27
CA GLY A 245 -6.89 4.88 5.42
C GLY A 245 -5.97 6.03 5.05
N GLN A 246 -4.95 5.79 4.23
CA GLN A 246 -4.05 6.83 3.73
C GLN A 246 -4.78 7.83 2.84
N LEU A 247 -5.66 7.32 1.97
CA LEU A 247 -6.49 8.14 1.09
C LEU A 247 -7.38 9.10 1.89
N VAL A 248 -8.05 8.59 2.92
CA VAL A 248 -8.89 9.42 3.82
C VAL A 248 -8.03 10.36 4.65
N TYR A 249 -6.84 9.95 5.10
CA TYR A 249 -5.93 10.85 5.83
C TYR A 249 -5.57 12.08 5.00
N ASP A 250 -5.06 11.88 3.77
CA ASP A 250 -4.71 12.99 2.88
C ASP A 250 -5.97 13.83 2.57
N ALA A 251 -7.14 13.21 2.33
CA ALA A 251 -8.39 13.92 2.11
C ALA A 251 -8.77 14.86 3.28
N LEU A 252 -8.62 14.38 4.52
CA LEU A 252 -8.98 15.13 5.72
C LEU A 252 -7.94 16.19 6.13
N THR A 253 -6.68 16.02 5.73
CA THR A 253 -5.56 16.86 6.21
C THR A 253 -5.03 17.83 5.19
N ALA A 254 -4.99 17.44 3.92
CA ALA A 254 -4.36 18.20 2.85
C ALA A 254 -5.36 18.67 1.79
N TYR A 255 -6.49 17.97 1.62
CA TYR A 255 -7.45 18.24 0.56
C TYR A 255 -8.87 18.61 1.06
N ALA A 256 -8.96 19.10 2.29
CA ALA A 256 -10.26 19.34 2.92
C ALA A 256 -11.06 20.48 2.26
N ASP A 257 -10.35 21.49 1.77
CA ASP A 257 -10.95 22.66 1.12
C ASP A 257 -11.44 22.36 -0.31
N GLU A 258 -10.99 21.24 -0.88
CA GLU A 258 -11.29 20.77 -2.22
C GLU A 258 -12.53 19.87 -2.28
N VAL A 259 -13.13 19.52 -1.13
CA VAL A 259 -14.38 18.75 -1.11
C VAL A 259 -15.50 19.59 -1.74
N PRO A 260 -16.15 19.10 -2.82
CA PRO A 260 -17.24 19.83 -3.46
C PRO A 260 -18.36 20.14 -2.48
N GLY A 261 -18.67 21.42 -2.23
CA GLY A 261 -19.68 21.85 -1.26
C GLY A 261 -19.21 21.89 0.21
N GLY A 262 -17.92 21.68 0.46
CA GLY A 262 -17.29 21.74 1.79
C GLY A 262 -17.19 20.39 2.49
N MET A 263 -16.12 20.21 3.26
CA MET A 263 -15.84 18.97 4.00
C MET A 263 -16.97 18.65 5.01
N PRO A 264 -17.61 17.46 4.94
CA PRO A 264 -18.51 17.03 6.00
C PRO A 264 -17.76 16.82 7.31
N ARG A 265 -18.47 17.01 8.42
CA ARG A 265 -17.95 16.63 9.74
C ARG A 265 -17.88 15.11 9.82
N VAL A 266 -16.67 14.56 9.91
CA VAL A 266 -16.46 13.13 10.19
C VAL A 266 -16.48 12.92 11.70
N ASP A 267 -17.51 12.25 12.21
CA ASP A 267 -17.68 12.00 13.65
C ASP A 267 -16.96 10.74 14.12
N LEU A 268 -16.84 9.75 13.24
CA LEU A 268 -16.09 8.53 13.51
C LEU A 268 -15.33 8.13 12.25
N TRP A 269 -14.03 7.96 12.39
CA TRP A 269 -13.21 7.30 11.40
C TRP A 269 -12.56 6.04 12.00
N CYS A 270 -12.87 4.88 11.43
CA CYS A 270 -12.26 3.61 11.80
C CYS A 270 -11.39 3.09 10.65
N ALA A 271 -10.08 3.09 10.85
CA ALA A 271 -9.11 2.57 9.91
C ALA A 271 -8.69 1.14 10.27
N SER A 272 -9.03 0.18 9.41
CA SER A 272 -8.73 -1.24 9.59
C SER A 272 -7.57 -1.67 8.68
N ALA A 273 -6.54 -2.29 9.27
CA ALA A 273 -5.34 -2.73 8.56
C ALA A 273 -4.62 -1.63 7.74
N SER A 274 -4.84 -0.36 8.10
CA SER A 274 -4.21 0.80 7.45
C SER A 274 -2.85 1.12 8.09
N GLN A 275 -1.85 1.39 7.27
CA GLN A 275 -0.48 1.76 7.65
C GLN A 275 -0.31 3.28 7.82
N ILE A 276 -1.26 3.97 8.44
CA ILE A 276 -1.26 5.44 8.59
C ILE A 276 -0.03 5.90 9.39
N GLY A 277 0.26 5.25 10.51
CA GLY A 277 1.43 5.59 11.34
C GLY A 277 2.74 5.47 10.59
N LEU A 278 2.93 4.40 9.82
CA LEU A 278 4.12 4.20 8.99
C LEU A 278 4.25 5.30 7.91
N PHE A 279 3.16 5.66 7.23
CA PHE A 279 3.19 6.74 6.23
C PHE A 279 3.50 8.10 6.86
N ALA A 280 3.00 8.37 8.08
CA ALA A 280 3.33 9.58 8.83
C ALA A 280 4.81 9.60 9.23
N GLU A 281 5.35 8.50 9.76
CA GLU A 281 6.77 8.37 10.14
C GLU A 281 7.71 8.55 8.96
N LEU A 282 7.31 8.10 7.77
CA LEU A 282 8.10 8.21 6.55
C LEU A 282 7.90 9.56 5.82
N GLY A 283 7.10 10.50 6.36
CA GLY A 283 6.82 11.78 5.72
C GLY A 283 6.13 11.62 4.36
N MET A 284 5.32 10.57 4.20
CA MET A 284 4.70 10.24 2.92
C MET A 284 3.39 10.99 2.68
N PHE A 285 2.78 11.61 3.69
CA PHE A 285 1.56 12.39 3.53
C PHE A 285 1.83 13.78 2.95
N VAL A 286 0.80 14.38 2.37
CA VAL A 286 0.90 15.71 1.74
C VAL A 286 0.95 16.82 2.79
N ALA A 287 0.20 16.69 3.88
CA ALA A 287 0.26 17.59 5.02
C ALA A 287 1.26 17.08 6.07
N GLU A 288 2.11 17.96 6.58
CA GLU A 288 2.95 17.69 7.74
C GLU A 288 2.20 18.07 9.04
N GLY A 289 1.78 17.06 9.82
CA GLY A 289 1.18 17.26 11.14
C GLY A 289 -0.20 16.59 11.32
N PRO A 290 -0.67 16.40 12.57
CA PRO A 290 -1.96 15.77 12.84
C PRO A 290 -3.13 16.60 12.27
N PRO A 291 -4.23 15.96 11.85
CA PRO A 291 -5.42 16.68 11.36
C PRO A 291 -5.86 17.75 12.36
N SER A 292 -6.19 18.93 11.87
CA SER A 292 -6.83 19.99 12.66
C SER A 292 -8.26 19.57 12.99
N VAL A 293 -8.43 18.75 14.02
CA VAL A 293 -9.74 18.46 14.60
C VAL A 293 -10.11 19.65 15.48
N TRP A 294 -11.01 20.51 14.99
CA TRP A 294 -11.57 21.58 15.81
C TRP A 294 -12.29 20.96 17.02
N GLY A 295 -11.71 21.15 18.22
CA GLY A 295 -12.42 20.99 19.49
C GLY A 295 -12.01 19.84 20.43
N CYS A 296 -10.93 19.09 20.18
CA CYS A 296 -10.46 18.07 21.13
C CYS A 296 -8.98 18.29 21.52
N PRO A 297 -8.62 18.35 22.82
CA PRO A 297 -7.23 18.40 23.24
C PRO A 297 -6.52 17.08 22.86
N PRO A 298 -5.17 17.07 22.76
CA PRO A 298 -4.44 15.95 22.19
C PRO A 298 -4.51 14.75 23.13
N ILE A 299 -5.45 13.84 22.85
CA ILE A 299 -5.48 12.52 23.45
C ILE A 299 -4.77 11.61 22.45
N GLY A 300 -3.67 11.01 22.90
CA GLY A 300 -2.87 10.08 22.11
C GLY A 300 -3.75 9.01 21.47
N TRP A 301 -3.50 8.76 20.18
CA TRP A 301 -4.20 7.77 19.38
C TRP A 301 -4.13 6.40 20.04
N ALA A 302 -5.24 5.97 20.66
CA ALA A 302 -5.39 4.62 21.15
C ALA A 302 -5.66 3.70 19.94
N ILE A 303 -4.58 3.08 19.45
CA ILE A 303 -4.66 1.92 18.55
C ILE A 303 -5.36 0.82 19.36
N CYS A 304 -6.62 0.51 19.02
CA CYS A 304 -7.34 -0.59 19.64
C CYS A 304 -6.79 -1.92 19.11
N GLY A 305 -5.65 -2.34 19.64
CA GLY A 305 -5.23 -3.73 19.65
C GLY A 305 -5.85 -4.38 20.88
N THR A 306 -6.90 -5.18 20.70
CA THR A 306 -7.43 -6.03 21.77
C THR A 306 -6.36 -7.04 22.21
N LEU A 307 -5.75 -6.80 23.36
CA LEU A 307 -5.31 -7.84 24.31
C LEU A 307 -5.30 -7.23 25.72
N GLY A 308 -6.05 -7.86 26.61
CA GLY A 308 -6.58 -7.28 27.84
C GLY A 308 -5.58 -6.71 28.84
N ALA A 309 -6.03 -5.68 29.56
CA ALA A 309 -5.73 -5.52 30.97
C ALA A 309 -6.89 -4.75 31.64
N ARG A 310 -7.51 -5.38 32.64
CA ARG A 310 -8.40 -4.74 33.60
C ARG A 310 -7.66 -3.63 34.35
N ARG A 311 -8.41 -2.60 34.78
CA ARG A 311 -8.32 -1.89 36.08
C ARG A 311 -9.55 -0.98 36.14
N THR A 312 -10.64 -1.35 36.82
CA THR A 312 -10.97 -1.13 38.25
C THR A 312 -10.74 0.30 38.77
N CYS A 313 -11.85 0.83 39.28
CA CYS A 313 -12.13 2.11 39.94
C CYS A 313 -12.39 3.29 39.01
#